data_AF-A0A923M5Y7-F1
#
_entry.id   AF-A0A923M5Y7-F1
#
_cell.length_a   1.000
_cell.length_b   1.000
_cell.length_c   1.000
_cell.angle_alpha   90.00
_cell.angle_beta   90.00
_cell.angle_gamma   90.00
#
_symmetry.space_group_name_H-M   'P 1'
#
loop_
_entity.id
_entity.type
_entity.pdbx_description
1 polymer ?
#
loop_
_entity_poly.entity_id
_entity_poly.type
_entity_poly.pdbx_seq_one_letter_code
_entity_poly.pdbx_strand_id
1 'polypeptide(L)'
;MYRQLAVLAAAIALTACGGGSDVVSSSTLSSPRPVPQAQQAGSTATSEQVRVFVALRGRAPTSAEFATFGTQSGAALGTTLAATLAGTPDTSLSTTVLANLGVTAQTVPPASYTILQDALAQFFAAYGSASRGVIVNNLAGLLANLATDVTWGAPARAFNTMVANAVSVLNGTAVASDCTAAQVTIGLTTTGAWTADDCVDTALNVRYDQYTLQLTSQAAFKAEVTGAEGRQLRIFAADGRIVGAQPSDAFAPAAVNPLQLQYILPAGSYSVRVYSPAATTTGNYTLKLSNNFSTAATGATCMPVTFITYNTTTTQSIAQGTTCSFQGGLEDRYILMMRTGERVTLTLDTTAFAPFLILRDDRTPTSPAVATDRKTTAGRATFSYTATFTGFHEIIVTSNTFTSQGQYTLSVTSP
;
A
#
# COMPACT_ATOMS: atom_id res chain seq x y z
N MET A 1 15.84 -3.96 -32.41
CA MET A 1 14.77 -3.71 -31.43
C MET A 1 14.00 -5.00 -31.05
N TYR A 2 13.85 -5.99 -31.96
CA TYR A 2 13.25 -7.32 -31.71
C TYR A 2 14.20 -8.41 -31.13
N ARG A 3 15.42 -8.06 -30.68
CA ARG A 3 16.49 -9.03 -30.34
C ARG A 3 16.66 -9.34 -28.84
N GLN A 4 16.08 -8.57 -27.92
CA GLN A 4 16.54 -8.58 -26.52
C GLN A 4 15.58 -9.28 -25.53
N LEU A 5 14.31 -9.45 -25.88
CA LEU A 5 13.43 -10.46 -25.26
C LEU A 5 13.68 -11.87 -25.83
N ALA A 6 14.16 -11.96 -27.08
CA ALA A 6 14.70 -13.17 -27.68
C ALA A 6 15.98 -13.69 -26.97
N VAL A 7 16.67 -12.83 -26.21
CA VAL A 7 17.85 -13.19 -25.40
C VAL A 7 17.45 -13.71 -24.01
N LEU A 8 16.29 -13.32 -23.46
CA LEU A 8 15.70 -13.98 -22.29
C LEU A 8 15.29 -15.43 -22.63
N ALA A 9 14.83 -15.65 -23.87
CA ALA A 9 14.54 -16.97 -24.45
C ALA A 9 15.80 -17.75 -24.88
N ALA A 10 16.91 -17.10 -25.27
CA ALA A 10 18.17 -17.79 -25.59
C ALA A 10 19.03 -18.13 -24.36
N ALA A 11 18.93 -17.36 -23.26
CA ALA A 11 19.73 -17.56 -22.06
C ALA A 11 19.15 -18.59 -21.08
N ILE A 12 17.86 -18.95 -21.21
CA ILE A 12 17.36 -20.22 -20.61
C ILE A 12 18.00 -21.44 -21.32
N ALA A 13 18.50 -21.28 -22.55
CA ALA A 13 19.08 -22.36 -23.37
C ALA A 13 20.63 -22.50 -23.32
N LEU A 14 21.43 -21.45 -23.08
CA LEU A 14 22.91 -21.55 -23.13
C LEU A 14 23.61 -21.94 -21.81
N THR A 15 22.93 -22.00 -20.67
CA THR A 15 23.51 -22.42 -19.38
C THR A 15 23.33 -23.91 -19.06
N ALA A 16 22.72 -24.69 -19.95
CA ALA A 16 22.59 -26.14 -19.80
C ALA A 16 23.69 -26.95 -20.51
N CYS A 17 24.32 -26.44 -21.57
CA CYS A 17 25.42 -27.12 -22.27
C CYS A 17 26.23 -26.09 -23.08
N GLY A 18 27.56 -26.19 -23.05
CA GLY A 18 28.42 -25.41 -23.93
C GLY A 18 28.18 -25.73 -25.41
N GLY A 19 28.18 -24.70 -26.24
CA GLY A 19 28.37 -24.79 -27.70
C GLY A 19 27.18 -24.37 -28.56
N GLY A 20 27.48 -23.53 -29.58
CA GLY A 20 26.73 -23.45 -30.84
C GLY A 20 25.59 -22.44 -30.89
N SER A 21 25.78 -21.39 -31.68
CA SER A 21 24.78 -20.40 -32.06
C SER A 21 23.81 -20.96 -33.11
N ASP A 22 22.56 -21.23 -32.72
CA ASP A 22 21.41 -21.33 -33.63
C ASP A 22 20.11 -20.89 -32.92
N VAL A 23 19.27 -20.18 -33.67
CA VAL A 23 18.06 -19.48 -33.21
C VAL A 23 16.89 -20.45 -33.11
N VAL A 24 16.27 -20.57 -31.93
CA VAL A 24 15.17 -21.52 -31.65
C VAL A 24 13.85 -21.05 -32.29
N SER A 25 13.28 -21.87 -33.16
CA SER A 25 11.91 -21.76 -33.71
C SER A 25 10.88 -22.45 -32.81
N SER A 26 9.62 -22.02 -32.90
CA SER A 26 8.53 -22.23 -31.93
C SER A 26 7.98 -23.67 -31.77
N SER A 27 8.72 -24.71 -32.13
CA SER A 27 8.22 -26.11 -32.15
C SER A 27 8.92 -27.09 -31.21
N THR A 28 9.85 -26.66 -30.34
CA THR A 28 10.74 -27.59 -29.60
C THR A 28 10.68 -27.57 -28.06
N LEU A 29 9.65 -27.02 -27.42
CA LEU A 29 9.48 -27.11 -25.94
C LEU A 29 8.82 -28.43 -25.48
N SER A 30 9.13 -29.57 -26.11
CA SER A 30 8.44 -30.85 -25.90
C SER A 30 9.14 -31.87 -24.98
N SER A 31 10.12 -31.46 -24.18
CA SER A 31 10.80 -32.38 -23.24
C SER A 31 11.08 -31.73 -21.88
N PRO A 32 10.78 -32.41 -20.76
CA PRO A 32 11.06 -31.91 -19.42
C PRO A 32 12.58 -31.90 -19.19
N ARG A 33 13.21 -30.74 -19.39
CA ARG A 33 14.59 -30.48 -18.97
C ARG A 33 14.61 -29.80 -17.60
N PRO A 34 15.60 -30.09 -16.74
CA PRO A 34 15.82 -29.30 -15.52
C PRO A 34 16.05 -27.83 -15.87
N VAL A 35 15.41 -26.92 -15.13
CA VAL A 35 15.62 -25.47 -15.29
C VAL A 35 16.92 -25.08 -14.57
N PRO A 36 17.95 -24.55 -15.26
CA PRO A 36 19.18 -24.09 -14.61
C PRO A 36 18.92 -22.90 -13.66
N GLN A 37 19.67 -22.80 -12.56
CA GLN A 37 19.62 -21.63 -11.68
C GLN A 37 20.54 -20.53 -12.21
N ALA A 38 20.01 -19.31 -12.38
CA ALA A 38 20.86 -18.14 -12.59
C ALA A 38 21.42 -17.64 -11.25
N GLN A 39 22.72 -17.81 -10.99
CA GLN A 39 23.37 -17.19 -9.83
C GLN A 39 23.63 -15.70 -10.09
N GLN A 40 23.15 -14.83 -9.20
CA GLN A 40 23.41 -13.40 -9.27
C GLN A 40 24.68 -13.05 -8.46
N ALA A 41 25.69 -12.49 -9.13
CA ALA A 41 26.92 -12.03 -8.49
C ALA A 41 26.62 -10.98 -7.41
N GLY A 42 27.12 -11.20 -6.18
CA GLY A 42 27.01 -10.25 -5.07
C GLY A 42 25.69 -10.27 -4.28
N SER A 43 24.78 -11.22 -4.57
CA SER A 43 23.55 -11.38 -3.79
C SER A 43 23.77 -12.19 -2.50
N THR A 44 23.20 -11.74 -1.38
CA THR A 44 23.11 -12.56 -0.15
C THR A 44 21.94 -13.54 -0.27
N ALA A 45 22.00 -14.68 0.41
CA ALA A 45 20.90 -15.66 0.44
C ALA A 45 19.57 -15.01 0.85
N THR A 46 19.60 -14.10 1.83
CA THR A 46 18.46 -13.27 2.27
C THR A 46 17.83 -12.48 1.12
N SER A 47 18.65 -11.83 0.29
CA SER A 47 18.17 -11.02 -0.83
C SER A 47 17.56 -11.86 -1.96
N GLU A 48 18.05 -13.08 -2.19
CA GLU A 48 17.48 -14.03 -3.15
C GLU A 48 16.10 -14.53 -2.68
N GLN A 49 15.99 -14.95 -1.41
CA GLN A 49 14.72 -15.43 -0.85
C GLN A 49 13.63 -14.36 -0.88
N VAL A 50 13.98 -13.12 -0.50
CA VAL A 50 13.07 -11.98 -0.53
C VAL A 50 12.63 -11.68 -1.96
N ARG A 51 13.53 -11.75 -2.95
CA ARG A 51 13.18 -11.57 -4.38
C ARG A 51 12.12 -12.56 -4.84
N VAL A 52 12.34 -13.84 -4.57
CA VAL A 52 11.38 -14.90 -4.97
C VAL A 52 10.05 -14.69 -4.28
N PHE A 53 10.07 -14.37 -2.98
CA PHE A 53 8.86 -14.11 -2.22
C PHE A 53 8.06 -12.94 -2.80
N VAL A 54 8.72 -11.79 -3.04
CA VAL A 54 8.08 -10.59 -3.60
C VAL A 54 7.53 -10.88 -5.00
N ALA A 55 8.28 -11.56 -5.86
CA ALA A 55 7.85 -11.89 -7.21
C ALA A 55 6.59 -12.78 -7.22
N LEU A 56 6.46 -13.72 -6.27
CA LEU A 56 5.31 -14.62 -6.17
C LEU A 56 4.12 -14.03 -5.38
N ARG A 57 4.37 -13.15 -4.40
CA ARG A 57 3.35 -12.66 -3.46
C ARG A 57 2.98 -11.19 -3.62
N GLY A 58 3.75 -10.42 -4.37
CA GLY A 58 3.55 -8.97 -4.56
C GLY A 58 3.81 -8.13 -3.32
N ARG A 59 4.40 -8.72 -2.28
CA ARG A 59 4.73 -8.05 -1.01
C ARG A 59 5.99 -8.61 -0.40
N ALA A 60 6.62 -7.85 0.50
CA ALA A 60 7.70 -8.36 1.33
C ALA A 60 7.19 -9.47 2.27
N PRO A 61 8.05 -10.43 2.63
CA PRO A 61 7.71 -11.39 3.67
C PRO A 61 7.69 -10.72 5.05
N THR A 62 6.82 -11.21 5.92
CA THR A 62 6.85 -10.87 7.35
C THR A 62 8.04 -11.55 8.04
N SER A 63 8.44 -11.08 9.22
CA SER A 63 9.50 -11.74 10.01
C SER A 63 9.18 -13.20 10.34
N ALA A 64 7.89 -13.54 10.56
CA ALA A 64 7.44 -14.92 10.82
C ALA A 64 7.52 -15.81 9.58
N GLU A 65 7.14 -15.28 8.41
CA GLU A 65 7.30 -16.00 7.15
C GLU A 65 8.79 -16.20 6.84
N PHE A 66 9.59 -15.15 6.99
CA PHE A 66 11.03 -15.23 6.77
C PHE A 66 11.71 -16.18 7.76
N ALA A 67 11.29 -16.24 9.03
CA ALA A 67 11.78 -17.24 9.98
C ALA A 67 11.49 -18.69 9.53
N THR A 68 10.42 -18.89 8.75
CA THR A 68 10.02 -20.20 8.25
C THR A 68 10.81 -20.64 7.01
N PHE A 69 11.27 -19.69 6.18
CA PHE A 69 11.94 -20.00 4.91
C PHE A 69 13.36 -19.44 4.74
N GLY A 70 13.87 -18.64 5.67
CA GLY A 70 15.14 -17.90 5.56
C GLY A 70 16.38 -18.78 5.48
N THR A 71 16.23 -20.09 5.64
CA THR A 71 17.29 -21.11 5.44
C THR A 71 17.21 -21.81 4.08
N GLN A 72 16.14 -21.60 3.31
CA GLN A 72 15.94 -22.24 2.00
C GLN A 72 16.67 -21.48 0.90
N SER A 73 17.13 -22.17 -0.16
CA SER A 73 17.56 -21.47 -1.37
C SER A 73 16.38 -20.78 -2.06
N GLY A 74 16.63 -19.76 -2.90
CA GLY A 74 15.56 -19.08 -3.64
C GLY A 74 14.73 -20.06 -4.48
N ALA A 75 15.37 -21.05 -5.09
CA ALA A 75 14.66 -22.10 -5.84
C ALA A 75 13.79 -23.00 -4.95
N ALA A 76 14.29 -23.44 -3.79
CA ALA A 76 13.51 -24.27 -2.87
C ALA A 76 12.28 -23.51 -2.34
N LEU A 77 12.48 -22.26 -1.93
CA LEU A 77 11.41 -21.36 -1.53
C LEU A 77 10.40 -21.15 -2.66
N GLY A 78 10.90 -20.92 -3.88
CA GLY A 78 10.07 -20.76 -5.06
C GLY A 78 9.15 -21.96 -5.28
N THR A 79 9.67 -23.18 -5.16
CA THR A 79 8.87 -24.41 -5.27
C THR A 79 7.81 -24.49 -4.18
N THR A 80 8.16 -24.21 -2.92
CA THR A 80 7.21 -24.21 -1.79
C THR A 80 6.09 -23.18 -1.99
N LEU A 81 6.42 -21.95 -2.40
CA LEU A 81 5.44 -20.90 -2.63
C LEU A 81 4.58 -21.17 -3.86
N ALA A 82 5.18 -21.65 -4.96
CA ALA A 82 4.47 -21.95 -6.20
C ALA A 82 3.47 -23.11 -6.06
N ALA A 83 3.74 -24.06 -5.15
CA ALA A 83 2.78 -25.12 -4.82
C ALA A 83 1.44 -24.55 -4.31
N THR A 84 1.46 -23.41 -3.60
CA THR A 84 0.23 -22.73 -3.15
C THR A 84 -0.55 -22.07 -4.29
N LEU A 85 0.03 -21.99 -5.49
CA LEU A 85 -0.55 -21.38 -6.69
C LEU A 85 -0.89 -22.43 -7.75
N ALA A 86 -0.86 -23.73 -7.43
CA ALA A 86 -1.04 -24.82 -8.40
C ALA A 86 -2.35 -24.74 -9.20
N GLY A 87 -3.44 -24.25 -8.60
CA GLY A 87 -4.74 -24.05 -9.27
C GLY A 87 -4.85 -22.79 -10.14
N THR A 88 -3.80 -21.95 -10.20
CA THR A 88 -3.84 -20.70 -10.96
C THR A 88 -3.56 -20.98 -12.44
N PRO A 89 -4.39 -20.45 -13.38
CA PRO A 89 -4.10 -20.49 -14.82
C PRO A 89 -2.76 -19.84 -15.15
N ASP A 90 -2.02 -20.38 -16.11
CA ASP A 90 -0.67 -19.90 -16.46
C ASP A 90 -0.66 -18.42 -16.91
N THR A 91 -1.68 -18.00 -17.65
CA THR A 91 -1.86 -16.62 -18.08
C THR A 91 -2.13 -15.68 -16.90
N SER A 92 -2.99 -16.07 -15.96
CA SER A 92 -3.24 -15.32 -14.73
C SER A 92 -2.00 -15.23 -13.84
N LEU A 93 -1.25 -16.32 -13.73
CA LEU A 93 -0.01 -16.35 -12.96
C LEU A 93 1.08 -15.47 -13.60
N SER A 94 1.23 -15.52 -14.93
CA SER A 94 2.18 -14.66 -15.65
C SER A 94 1.90 -13.17 -15.42
N THR A 95 0.63 -12.79 -15.53
CA THR A 95 0.15 -11.42 -15.26
C THR A 95 0.48 -11.00 -13.82
N THR A 96 0.20 -11.88 -12.87
CA THR A 96 0.44 -11.62 -11.45
C THR A 96 1.93 -11.44 -11.15
N VAL A 97 2.77 -12.35 -11.65
CA VAL A 97 4.23 -12.29 -11.45
C VAL A 97 4.81 -11.03 -12.08
N LEU A 98 4.41 -10.69 -13.31
CA LEU A 98 4.91 -9.47 -13.97
C LEU A 98 4.46 -8.21 -13.23
N ALA A 99 3.21 -8.15 -12.78
CA ALA A 99 2.72 -7.04 -11.96
C ALA A 99 3.52 -6.90 -10.65
N ASN A 100 3.80 -8.01 -9.96
CA ASN A 100 4.61 -8.04 -8.73
C ASN A 100 6.06 -7.58 -8.96
N LEU A 101 6.60 -7.85 -10.15
CA LEU A 101 7.91 -7.39 -10.59
C LEU A 101 7.90 -5.93 -11.07
N GLY A 102 6.75 -5.25 -11.05
CA GLY A 102 6.60 -3.88 -11.55
C GLY A 102 6.65 -3.77 -13.08
N VAL A 103 6.48 -4.88 -13.79
CA VAL A 103 6.46 -4.95 -15.26
C VAL A 103 5.02 -5.00 -15.73
N THR A 104 4.50 -3.89 -16.25
CA THR A 104 3.13 -3.75 -16.73
C THR A 104 3.12 -3.06 -18.10
N ALA A 105 1.97 -3.08 -18.79
CA ALA A 105 1.79 -2.34 -20.04
C ALA A 105 1.97 -0.81 -19.89
N GLN A 106 2.04 -0.30 -18.66
CA GLN A 106 2.30 1.10 -18.35
C GLN A 106 3.77 1.39 -18.03
N THR A 107 4.51 0.41 -17.49
CA THR A 107 5.90 0.61 -17.07
C THR A 107 6.91 0.21 -18.13
N VAL A 108 6.49 -0.58 -19.13
CA VAL A 108 7.28 -0.92 -20.32
C VAL A 108 6.41 -0.75 -21.57
N PRO A 109 6.99 -0.67 -22.79
CA PRO A 109 6.22 -0.57 -24.01
C PRO A 109 5.17 -1.71 -24.10
N PRO A 110 3.89 -1.42 -24.43
CA PRO A 110 2.82 -2.42 -24.40
C PRO A 110 3.13 -3.69 -25.19
N ALA A 111 3.75 -3.55 -26.37
CA ALA A 111 4.17 -4.68 -27.19
C ALA A 111 5.22 -5.56 -26.48
N SER A 112 6.17 -4.95 -25.75
CA SER A 112 7.17 -5.68 -24.97
C SER A 112 6.56 -6.40 -23.77
N TYR A 113 5.56 -5.78 -23.12
CA TYR A 113 4.80 -6.40 -22.04
C TYR A 113 4.05 -7.65 -22.52
N THR A 114 3.26 -7.54 -23.60
CA THR A 114 2.47 -8.67 -24.13
C THR A 114 3.37 -9.83 -24.53
N ILE A 115 4.50 -9.56 -25.21
CA ILE A 115 5.46 -10.60 -25.59
C ILE A 115 6.03 -11.32 -24.36
N LEU A 116 6.40 -10.59 -23.30
CA LEU A 116 6.95 -11.19 -22.08
C LEU A 116 5.90 -12.01 -21.32
N GLN A 117 4.67 -11.50 -21.24
CA GLN A 117 3.55 -12.18 -20.59
C GLN A 117 3.23 -13.51 -21.27
N ASP A 118 3.12 -13.51 -22.60
CA ASP A 118 2.84 -14.71 -23.39
C ASP A 118 3.96 -15.74 -23.25
N ALA A 119 5.22 -15.30 -23.33
CA ALA A 119 6.37 -16.18 -23.14
C ALA A 119 6.37 -16.82 -21.74
N LEU A 120 6.14 -16.03 -20.69
CA LEU A 120 6.12 -16.53 -19.32
C LEU A 120 4.98 -17.55 -19.09
N ALA A 121 3.79 -17.29 -19.64
CA ALA A 121 2.69 -18.24 -19.59
C ALA A 121 3.03 -19.56 -20.30
N GLN A 122 3.68 -19.50 -21.47
CA GLN A 122 4.13 -20.71 -22.18
C GLN A 122 5.18 -21.49 -21.36
N PHE A 123 6.10 -20.82 -20.67
CA PHE A 123 7.05 -21.47 -19.77
C PHE A 123 6.35 -22.18 -18.60
N PHE A 124 5.35 -21.56 -17.97
CA PHE A 124 4.60 -22.23 -16.90
C PHE A 124 3.85 -23.46 -17.40
N ALA A 125 3.24 -23.38 -18.59
CA ALA A 125 2.55 -24.51 -19.20
C ALA A 125 3.52 -25.66 -19.55
N ALA A 126 4.68 -25.35 -20.13
CA ALA A 126 5.63 -26.35 -20.60
C ALA A 126 6.33 -27.14 -19.47
N TYR A 127 6.67 -26.47 -18.37
CA TYR A 127 7.44 -27.08 -17.28
C TYR A 127 6.60 -27.50 -16.06
N GLY A 128 5.31 -27.20 -16.08
CA GLY A 128 4.36 -27.60 -15.06
C GLY A 128 4.51 -26.86 -13.71
N SER A 129 3.58 -27.13 -12.80
CA SER A 129 3.45 -26.40 -11.53
C SER A 129 4.67 -26.52 -10.61
N ALA A 130 5.37 -27.67 -10.66
CA ALA A 130 6.57 -27.92 -9.86
C ALA A 130 7.75 -27.01 -10.24
N SER A 131 7.80 -26.50 -11.47
CA SER A 131 8.92 -25.70 -11.98
C SER A 131 8.65 -24.20 -11.96
N ARG A 132 7.41 -23.78 -11.67
CA ARG A 132 6.98 -22.37 -11.64
C ARG A 132 7.86 -21.53 -10.71
N GLY A 133 8.22 -22.07 -9.54
CA GLY A 133 9.09 -21.40 -8.59
C GLY A 133 10.48 -21.07 -9.13
N VAL A 134 11.07 -22.02 -9.86
CA VAL A 134 12.40 -21.85 -10.47
C VAL A 134 12.34 -20.85 -11.63
N ILE A 135 11.29 -20.90 -12.44
CA ILE A 135 11.05 -19.92 -13.52
C ILE A 135 10.94 -18.51 -12.94
N VAL A 136 10.19 -18.32 -11.86
CA VAL A 136 10.03 -17.01 -11.22
C VAL A 136 11.34 -16.54 -10.58
N ASN A 137 12.11 -17.42 -9.94
CA ASN A 137 13.42 -17.07 -9.40
C ASN A 137 14.36 -16.55 -10.50
N ASN A 138 14.43 -17.26 -11.63
CA ASN A 138 15.25 -16.86 -12.76
C ASN A 138 14.79 -15.52 -13.37
N LEU A 139 13.48 -15.33 -13.55
CA LEU A 139 12.93 -14.09 -14.06
C LEU A 139 13.24 -12.89 -13.13
N ALA A 140 13.02 -13.05 -11.82
CA ALA A 140 13.31 -12.03 -10.83
C ALA A 140 14.81 -11.67 -10.78
N GLY A 141 15.69 -12.67 -10.86
CA GLY A 141 17.14 -12.48 -10.93
C GLY A 141 17.58 -11.77 -12.22
N LEU A 142 16.99 -12.12 -13.36
CA LEU A 142 17.27 -11.46 -14.64
C LEU A 142 16.84 -9.99 -14.60
N LEU A 143 15.61 -9.71 -14.16
CA LEU A 143 15.10 -8.34 -14.06
C LEU A 143 15.98 -7.49 -13.13
N ALA A 144 16.39 -8.04 -11.98
CA ALA A 144 17.24 -7.32 -11.02
C ALA A 144 18.56 -6.82 -11.63
N ASN A 145 19.09 -7.49 -12.66
CA ASN A 145 20.32 -7.09 -13.36
C ASN A 145 20.10 -6.08 -14.49
N LEU A 146 18.85 -5.72 -14.82
CA LEU A 146 18.52 -4.81 -15.91
C LEU A 146 18.38 -3.35 -15.45
N ALA A 147 18.90 -2.98 -14.27
CA ALA A 147 18.73 -1.64 -13.69
C ALA A 147 19.21 -0.48 -14.57
N THR A 148 20.14 -0.73 -15.50
CA THR A 148 20.65 0.25 -16.48
C THR A 148 20.02 0.14 -17.86
N ASP A 149 19.12 -0.83 -18.07
CA ASP A 149 18.45 -1.04 -19.36
C ASP A 149 17.44 0.07 -19.64
N VAL A 150 17.34 0.48 -20.92
CA VAL A 150 16.46 1.58 -21.33
C VAL A 150 14.96 1.21 -21.24
N THR A 151 14.64 -0.07 -21.45
CA THR A 151 13.26 -0.59 -21.45
C THR A 151 12.89 -1.14 -20.08
N TRP A 152 13.81 -1.88 -19.45
CA TRP A 152 13.53 -2.64 -18.23
C TRP A 152 14.10 -1.98 -16.96
N GLY A 153 14.92 -0.94 -17.09
CA GLY A 153 15.65 -0.35 -15.97
C GLY A 153 14.76 0.33 -14.93
N ALA A 154 13.67 0.97 -15.33
CA ALA A 154 12.74 1.55 -14.37
C ALA A 154 12.04 0.47 -13.49
N PRO A 155 11.40 -0.57 -14.07
CA PRO A 155 10.91 -1.71 -13.30
C PRO A 155 11.99 -2.39 -12.44
N ALA A 156 13.18 -2.63 -13.01
CA ALA A 156 14.30 -3.26 -12.31
C ALA A 156 14.75 -2.47 -11.06
N ARG A 157 14.90 -1.14 -11.17
CA ARG A 157 15.25 -0.28 -10.03
C ARG A 157 14.16 -0.27 -8.97
N ALA A 158 12.89 -0.20 -9.37
CA ALA A 158 11.76 -0.25 -8.43
C ALA A 158 11.72 -1.58 -7.67
N PHE A 159 11.86 -2.71 -8.38
CA PHE A 159 11.91 -4.04 -7.79
C PHE A 159 13.11 -4.21 -6.85
N ASN A 160 14.31 -3.80 -7.28
CA ASN A 160 15.52 -3.86 -6.45
C ASN A 160 15.40 -3.01 -5.17
N THR A 161 14.78 -1.83 -5.26
CA THR A 161 14.52 -0.96 -4.10
C THR A 161 13.57 -1.63 -3.12
N MET A 162 12.47 -2.22 -3.61
CA MET A 162 11.52 -2.96 -2.77
C MET A 162 12.19 -4.14 -2.04
N VAL A 163 13.03 -4.91 -2.74
CA VAL A 163 13.78 -6.02 -2.17
C VAL A 163 14.78 -5.53 -1.12
N ALA A 164 15.56 -4.48 -1.43
CA ALA A 164 16.54 -3.92 -0.50
C ALA A 164 15.87 -3.43 0.79
N ASN A 165 14.74 -2.73 0.68
CA ASN A 165 13.96 -2.27 1.84
C ASN A 165 13.45 -3.46 2.66
N ALA A 166 12.89 -4.48 2.01
CA ALA A 166 12.43 -5.69 2.68
C ALA A 166 13.58 -6.41 3.42
N VAL A 167 14.75 -6.53 2.79
CA VAL A 167 15.95 -7.12 3.41
C VAL A 167 16.42 -6.28 4.61
N SER A 168 16.41 -4.94 4.52
CA SER A 168 16.76 -4.05 5.63
C SER A 168 15.84 -4.25 6.83
N VAL A 169 14.52 -4.33 6.58
CA VAL A 169 13.51 -4.56 7.63
C VAL A 169 13.69 -5.94 8.27
N LEU A 170 13.99 -6.98 7.49
CA LEU A 170 14.15 -8.36 7.99
C LEU A 170 15.47 -8.57 8.74
N ASN A 171 16.54 -7.88 8.33
CA ASN A 171 17.83 -7.93 9.01
C ASN A 171 17.87 -7.09 10.29
N GLY A 172 16.74 -6.51 10.70
CA GLY A 172 16.68 -5.66 11.90
C GLY A 172 17.63 -4.48 11.83
N THR A 173 18.00 -4.02 10.62
CA THR A 173 18.68 -2.74 10.48
C THR A 173 17.62 -1.69 10.79
N ALA A 174 17.65 -1.23 12.04
CA ALA A 174 16.89 -0.08 12.50
C ALA A 174 16.96 1.02 11.44
N VAL A 175 15.81 1.63 11.16
CA VAL A 175 15.77 2.83 10.34
C VAL A 175 16.49 3.92 11.14
N ALA A 176 17.69 4.23 10.67
CA ALA A 176 18.57 5.35 10.95
C ALA A 176 18.22 6.35 12.08
N SER A 177 19.17 6.42 13.02
CA SER A 177 19.41 7.42 14.06
C SER A 177 19.62 8.89 13.60
N ASP A 178 19.28 9.24 12.36
CA ASP A 178 19.64 10.54 11.74
C ASP A 178 18.46 11.24 11.04
N CYS A 179 17.22 10.94 11.41
CA CYS A 179 16.02 11.48 10.75
C CYS A 179 15.89 11.19 9.24
N THR A 180 16.63 10.23 8.72
CA THR A 180 16.48 9.80 7.33
C THR A 180 15.25 8.92 7.20
N ALA A 181 14.36 9.25 6.26
CA ALA A 181 13.12 8.53 6.07
C ALA A 181 13.34 7.20 5.32
N ALA A 182 12.97 6.07 5.92
CA ALA A 182 12.85 4.81 5.19
C ALA A 182 11.56 4.77 4.35
N GLN A 183 11.53 4.01 3.27
CA GLN A 183 10.32 3.90 2.47
C GLN A 183 9.33 2.89 3.07
N VAL A 184 8.04 3.23 3.06
CA VAL A 184 6.93 2.30 3.37
C VAL A 184 6.00 2.19 2.18
N THR A 185 5.37 1.01 2.05
CA THR A 185 4.46 0.70 0.95
C THR A 185 3.19 0.08 1.51
N ILE A 186 2.05 0.42 0.92
CA ILE A 186 0.77 -0.23 1.28
C ILE A 186 0.87 -1.73 0.95
N GLY A 187 0.45 -2.57 1.90
CA GLY A 187 0.59 -4.02 1.86
C GLY A 187 1.76 -4.55 2.68
N LEU A 188 2.62 -3.67 3.23
CA LEU A 188 3.77 -4.06 4.05
C LEU A 188 3.56 -3.76 5.54
N THR A 189 4.18 -4.61 6.36
CA THR A 189 4.39 -4.35 7.79
C THR A 189 5.85 -4.00 8.00
N THR A 190 6.08 -2.86 8.63
CA THR A 190 7.39 -2.33 8.98
C THR A 190 7.56 -2.48 10.46
N THR A 191 8.73 -2.96 10.90
CA THR A 191 9.08 -3.00 12.32
C THR A 191 10.07 -1.87 12.57
N GLY A 192 9.85 -1.12 13.64
CA GLY A 192 10.77 -0.09 14.10
C GLY A 192 10.96 -0.19 15.61
N ALA A 193 11.84 0.65 16.13
CA ALA A 193 12.08 0.75 17.56
C ALA A 193 12.36 2.20 17.87
N TRP A 194 11.66 2.76 18.86
CA TRP A 194 12.04 4.07 19.34
C TRP A 194 13.34 3.97 20.13
N THR A 195 14.34 4.77 19.78
CA THR A 195 15.66 4.80 20.42
C THR A 195 16.01 6.20 20.94
N ALA A 196 17.07 6.30 21.74
CA ALA A 196 17.54 7.57 22.27
C ALA A 196 18.07 8.54 21.19
N ASP A 197 18.33 8.03 19.99
CA ASP A 197 18.92 8.78 18.88
C ASP A 197 17.89 9.16 17.80
N ASP A 198 16.62 8.75 17.94
CA ASP A 198 15.57 9.09 16.97
C ASP A 198 15.29 10.59 16.92
N CYS A 199 14.58 11.00 15.87
CA CYS A 199 14.08 12.35 15.75
C CYS A 199 13.23 12.76 16.94
N VAL A 200 13.30 14.04 17.27
CA VAL A 200 12.43 14.67 18.27
C VAL A 200 11.56 15.71 17.58
N ASP A 201 10.24 15.61 17.76
CA ASP A 201 9.34 16.71 17.45
C ASP A 201 9.36 17.67 18.64
N THR A 202 10.00 18.82 18.45
CA THR A 202 10.22 19.80 19.51
C THR A 202 8.93 20.46 19.99
N ALA A 203 7.89 20.53 19.15
CA ALA A 203 6.60 21.10 19.54
C ALA A 203 5.81 20.16 20.45
N LEU A 204 5.95 18.85 20.24
CA LEU A 204 5.28 17.82 21.03
C LEU A 204 6.15 17.25 22.15
N ASN A 205 7.46 17.50 22.10
CA ASN A 205 8.46 16.89 22.97
C ASN A 205 8.36 15.35 23.00
N VAL A 206 8.28 14.73 21.83
CA VAL A 206 8.24 13.27 21.68
C VAL A 206 9.16 12.79 20.55
N ARG A 207 9.64 11.56 20.69
CA ARG A 207 10.45 10.91 19.66
C ARG A 207 9.60 10.34 18.56
N TYR A 208 10.13 10.27 17.35
CA TYR A 208 9.48 9.60 16.24
C TYR A 208 10.46 9.02 15.24
N ASP A 209 10.00 7.98 14.56
CA ASP A 209 10.59 7.52 13.31
C ASP A 209 9.79 8.07 12.15
N GLN A 210 10.48 8.35 11.04
CA GLN A 210 9.87 8.87 9.82
C GLN A 210 10.01 7.88 8.67
N TYR A 211 8.94 7.79 7.89
CA TYR A 211 8.87 6.98 6.69
C TYR A 211 8.34 7.77 5.50
N THR A 212 8.78 7.43 4.30
CA THR A 212 8.27 7.98 3.04
C THR A 212 7.29 7.01 2.40
N LEU A 213 6.06 7.46 2.15
CA LEU A 213 5.05 6.76 1.38
C LEU A 213 4.87 7.45 0.03
N GLN A 214 5.04 6.72 -1.07
CA GLN A 214 4.78 7.22 -2.42
C GLN A 214 3.48 6.62 -2.97
N LEU A 215 2.55 7.49 -3.36
CA LEU A 215 1.32 7.10 -4.04
C LEU A 215 1.37 7.57 -5.50
N THR A 216 1.18 6.65 -6.44
CA THR A 216 1.15 6.95 -7.89
C THR A 216 -0.27 7.29 -8.39
N SER A 217 -1.29 6.91 -7.62
CA SER A 217 -2.70 7.25 -7.82
C SER A 217 -3.32 7.56 -6.45
N GLN A 218 -4.55 8.07 -6.44
CA GLN A 218 -5.33 8.11 -5.20
C GLN A 218 -5.40 6.70 -4.59
N ALA A 219 -5.25 6.59 -3.27
CA ALA A 219 -5.34 5.35 -2.54
C ALA A 219 -6.18 5.52 -1.27
N ALA A 220 -6.95 4.47 -0.95
CA ALA A 220 -7.61 4.29 0.33
C ALA A 220 -6.94 3.14 1.07
N PHE A 221 -6.48 3.38 2.31
CA PHE A 221 -5.74 2.38 3.07
C PHE A 221 -5.98 2.51 4.58
N LYS A 222 -5.72 1.42 5.30
CA LYS A 222 -5.71 1.37 6.76
C LYS A 222 -4.27 1.30 7.27
N ALA A 223 -3.93 2.17 8.21
CA ALA A 223 -2.71 2.12 8.99
C ALA A 223 -2.98 1.51 10.37
N GLU A 224 -2.18 0.54 10.75
CA GLU A 224 -2.23 -0.12 12.05
C GLU A 224 -0.86 0.06 12.73
N VAL A 225 -0.84 0.61 13.94
CA VAL A 225 0.40 0.76 14.73
C VAL A 225 0.28 -0.05 16.01
N THR A 226 1.15 -1.04 16.22
CA THR A 226 1.32 -1.71 17.52
C THR A 226 2.55 -1.17 18.24
N GLY A 227 2.54 -1.12 19.56
CA GLY A 227 3.67 -0.63 20.36
C GLY A 227 3.22 -0.27 21.77
N ALA A 228 4.05 0.53 22.46
CA ALA A 228 3.73 1.04 23.79
C ALA A 228 2.40 1.84 23.82
N GLU A 229 1.75 1.83 24.98
CA GLU A 229 0.52 2.59 25.22
C GLU A 229 0.75 4.09 25.02
N GLY A 230 -0.14 4.76 24.29
CA GLY A 230 -0.03 6.21 24.01
C GLY A 230 0.77 6.58 22.75
N ARG A 231 1.23 5.60 21.97
CA ARG A 231 1.88 5.83 20.66
C ARG A 231 0.98 6.60 19.69
N GLN A 232 1.58 7.39 18.82
CA GLN A 232 0.82 8.21 17.85
C GLN A 232 1.25 7.98 16.42
N LEU A 233 0.34 8.29 15.49
CA LEU A 233 0.60 8.28 14.06
C LEU A 233 0.20 9.64 13.47
N ARG A 234 1.07 10.24 12.66
CA ARG A 234 0.75 11.40 11.84
C ARG A 234 1.26 11.21 10.42
N ILE A 235 0.50 11.69 9.44
CA ILE A 235 0.89 11.71 8.03
C ILE A 235 0.93 13.16 7.56
N PHE A 236 2.02 13.50 6.88
CA PHE A 236 2.28 14.81 6.30
C PHE A 236 2.35 14.68 4.79
N ALA A 237 1.78 15.63 4.06
CA ALA A 237 2.04 15.81 2.63
C ALA A 237 3.44 16.42 2.40
N ALA A 238 3.89 16.42 1.14
CA ALA A 238 5.22 16.91 0.75
C ALA A 238 5.50 18.38 1.13
N ASP A 239 4.46 19.21 1.23
CA ASP A 239 4.53 20.61 1.67
C ASP A 239 4.57 20.76 3.20
N GLY A 240 4.66 19.66 3.95
CA GLY A 240 4.64 19.65 5.42
C GLY A 240 3.24 19.80 6.02
N ARG A 241 2.17 19.81 5.21
CA ARG A 241 0.79 19.84 5.72
C ARG A 241 0.43 18.52 6.40
N ILE A 242 -0.12 18.58 7.62
CA ILE A 242 -0.71 17.42 8.29
C ILE A 242 -1.98 17.02 7.53
N VAL A 243 -2.01 15.79 7.01
CA VAL A 243 -3.19 15.19 6.34
C VAL A 243 -3.85 14.11 7.18
N GLY A 244 -3.22 13.71 8.28
CA GLY A 244 -3.88 13.04 9.38
C GLY A 244 -3.03 13.01 10.63
N ALA A 245 -3.68 13.10 11.77
CA ALA A 245 -3.06 13.05 13.08
C ALA A 245 -4.03 12.36 14.03
N GLN A 246 -3.52 11.50 14.90
CA GLN A 246 -4.35 10.83 15.90
C GLN A 246 -5.28 11.85 16.60
N PRO A 247 -6.61 11.61 16.59
CA PRO A 247 -7.57 12.45 17.30
C PRO A 247 -7.46 12.24 18.82
N SER A 248 -8.29 12.93 19.62
CA SER A 248 -8.28 12.81 21.07
C SER A 248 -8.56 11.38 21.57
N ASP A 249 -8.28 11.13 22.85
CA ASP A 249 -8.37 9.80 23.49
C ASP A 249 -9.74 9.13 23.33
N ALA A 250 -10.83 9.88 23.20
CA ALA A 250 -12.16 9.31 22.99
C ALA A 250 -12.29 8.55 21.65
N PHE A 251 -11.55 9.00 20.63
CA PHE A 251 -11.58 8.44 19.28
C PHE A 251 -10.41 7.49 19.00
N ALA A 252 -9.31 7.65 19.72
CA ALA A 252 -8.13 6.80 19.62
C ALA A 252 -7.51 6.59 21.03
N PRO A 253 -8.14 5.80 21.90
CA PRO A 253 -7.67 5.63 23.28
C PRO A 253 -6.25 5.08 23.31
N ALA A 254 -5.41 5.61 24.20
CA ALA A 254 -3.99 5.24 24.32
C ALA A 254 -3.76 3.72 24.43
N ALA A 255 -4.64 3.02 25.15
CA ALA A 255 -4.58 1.58 25.39
C ALA A 255 -4.98 0.70 24.19
N VAL A 256 -5.68 1.26 23.19
CA VAL A 256 -6.09 0.49 22.00
C VAL A 256 -4.85 0.04 21.24
N ASN A 257 -4.70 -1.26 21.00
CA ASN A 257 -3.55 -1.86 20.34
C ASN A 257 -3.96 -3.04 19.42
N PRO A 258 -3.81 -2.92 18.08
CA PRO A 258 -3.20 -1.82 17.31
C PRO A 258 -4.02 -0.52 17.32
N LEU A 259 -3.35 0.62 17.15
CA LEU A 259 -3.95 1.93 16.85
C LEU A 259 -4.34 1.85 15.38
N GLN A 260 -5.61 2.09 15.07
CA GLN A 260 -6.13 1.95 13.72
C GLN A 260 -6.64 3.29 13.20
N LEU A 261 -6.02 3.79 12.13
CA LEU A 261 -6.44 5.00 11.42
C LEU A 261 -6.58 4.67 9.94
N GLN A 262 -7.52 5.30 9.25
CA GLN A 262 -7.77 5.11 7.83
C GLN A 262 -7.56 6.40 7.05
N TYR A 263 -7.20 6.27 5.79
CA TYR A 263 -6.79 7.39 4.96
C TYR A 263 -7.31 7.23 3.54
N ILE A 264 -7.79 8.34 2.96
CA ILE A 264 -8.05 8.51 1.53
C ILE A 264 -7.16 9.68 1.08
N LEU A 265 -6.10 9.37 0.34
CA LEU A 265 -5.09 10.35 -0.07
C LEU A 265 -4.93 10.33 -1.60
N PRO A 266 -4.73 11.49 -2.26
CA PRO A 266 -4.43 11.56 -3.69
C PRO A 266 -3.01 11.04 -3.98
N ALA A 267 -2.67 10.91 -5.26
CA ALA A 267 -1.29 10.66 -5.67
C ALA A 267 -0.35 11.73 -5.08
N GLY A 268 0.84 11.32 -4.65
CA GLY A 268 1.79 12.22 -4.01
C GLY A 268 2.80 11.51 -3.12
N SER A 269 3.75 12.28 -2.60
CA SER A 269 4.73 11.84 -1.62
C SER A 269 4.28 12.28 -0.23
N TYR A 270 4.35 11.36 0.73
CA TYR A 270 3.91 11.58 2.10
C TYR A 270 4.98 11.17 3.09
N SER A 271 5.09 11.89 4.19
CA SER A 271 5.88 11.52 5.36
C SER A 271 4.96 10.91 6.42
N VAL A 272 5.15 9.63 6.72
CA VAL A 272 4.44 8.89 7.77
C VAL A 272 5.34 8.88 9.01
N ARG A 273 4.89 9.45 10.12
CA ARG A 273 5.64 9.52 11.37
C ARG A 273 4.98 8.72 12.47
N VAL A 274 5.74 7.82 13.09
CA VAL A 274 5.30 6.98 14.21
C VAL A 274 5.95 7.49 15.48
N TYR A 275 5.15 8.09 16.34
CA TYR A 275 5.62 8.76 17.56
C TYR A 275 5.57 7.84 18.76
N SER A 276 6.63 7.91 19.56
CA SER A 276 6.68 7.37 20.91
C SER A 276 5.62 8.03 21.80
N PRO A 277 5.14 7.33 22.85
CA PRO A 277 4.21 7.90 23.81
C PRO A 277 4.73 9.12 24.60
N ALA A 278 6.05 9.20 24.81
CA ALA A 278 6.68 10.26 25.59
C ALA A 278 8.15 10.43 25.17
N ALA A 279 8.75 11.57 25.51
CA ALA A 279 10.13 11.97 25.15
C ALA A 279 11.21 10.90 25.41
N THR A 280 11.06 10.08 26.44
CA THR A 280 12.05 9.08 26.85
C THR A 280 11.63 7.66 26.55
N THR A 281 10.45 7.45 25.96
CA THR A 281 9.96 6.09 25.71
C THR A 281 10.72 5.48 24.54
N THR A 282 11.46 4.41 24.84
CA THR A 282 12.09 3.54 23.87
C THR A 282 11.33 2.23 23.74
N GLY A 283 11.46 1.55 22.61
CA GLY A 283 10.94 0.19 22.44
C GLY A 283 10.35 -0.07 21.07
N ASN A 284 10.08 -1.34 20.81
CA ASN A 284 9.66 -1.80 19.50
C ASN A 284 8.22 -1.42 19.19
N TYR A 285 7.95 -1.17 17.91
CA TYR A 285 6.61 -0.99 17.36
C TYR A 285 6.52 -1.64 15.98
N THR A 286 5.29 -1.86 15.50
CA THR A 286 5.06 -2.19 14.09
C THR A 286 4.14 -1.16 13.45
N LEU A 287 4.42 -0.81 12.20
CA LEU A 287 3.58 0.01 11.33
C LEU A 287 3.14 -0.85 10.14
N LYS A 288 1.85 -1.12 10.04
CA LYS A 288 1.27 -1.86 8.91
C LYS A 288 0.38 -0.94 8.10
N LEU A 289 0.68 -0.77 6.81
CA LEU A 289 -0.19 -0.12 5.85
C LEU A 289 -0.87 -1.22 5.04
N SER A 290 -2.20 -1.21 4.90
CA SER A 290 -2.94 -2.28 4.22
C SER A 290 -4.09 -1.77 3.37
N ASN A 291 -4.43 -2.52 2.32
CA ASN A 291 -5.61 -2.28 1.48
C ASN A 291 -6.94 -2.66 2.17
N ASN A 292 -6.91 -3.06 3.45
CA ASN A 292 -8.11 -3.36 4.23
C ASN A 292 -8.74 -2.07 4.77
N PHE A 293 -9.06 -1.16 3.85
CA PHE A 293 -9.82 0.05 4.08
C PHE A 293 -11.31 -0.30 4.11
N SER A 294 -12.04 0.27 5.07
CA SER A 294 -13.48 0.15 5.17
C SER A 294 -14.03 1.28 6.02
N THR A 295 -14.99 2.05 5.50
CA THR A 295 -15.76 2.99 6.33
C THR A 295 -16.76 2.28 7.24
N ALA A 296 -16.97 0.96 7.04
CA ALA A 296 -17.81 0.18 7.92
C ALA A 296 -17.18 0.05 9.32
N ALA A 297 -17.92 0.43 10.34
CA ALA A 297 -17.69 0.00 11.70
C ALA A 297 -17.94 -1.51 11.81
N THR A 298 -16.95 -2.22 12.35
CA THR A 298 -17.08 -3.64 12.69
C THR A 298 -16.80 -3.80 14.19
N GLY A 299 -17.77 -4.35 14.94
CA GLY A 299 -17.64 -4.58 16.38
C GLY A 299 -18.31 -3.53 17.28
N ALA A 300 -18.00 -3.59 18.58
CA ALA A 300 -18.64 -2.77 19.63
C ALA A 300 -18.16 -1.30 19.69
N THR A 301 -17.10 -0.94 18.97
CA THR A 301 -16.53 0.40 18.93
C THR A 301 -16.74 1.03 17.56
N CYS A 302 -17.66 1.99 17.52
CA CYS A 302 -18.14 2.55 16.28
C CYS A 302 -17.31 3.73 15.77
N MET A 303 -16.01 3.54 15.50
CA MET A 303 -15.16 4.67 15.10
C MET A 303 -13.94 4.26 14.26
N PRO A 304 -14.09 3.87 12.97
CA PRO A 304 -12.97 4.01 12.06
C PRO A 304 -12.70 5.51 11.81
N VAL A 305 -11.64 6.03 12.43
CA VAL A 305 -11.16 7.40 12.16
C VAL A 305 -10.63 7.45 10.72
N THR A 306 -11.40 8.03 9.81
CA THR A 306 -11.07 8.10 8.39
C THR A 306 -10.65 9.51 7.99
N PHE A 307 -9.37 9.70 7.75
CA PHE A 307 -8.83 10.94 7.19
C PHE A 307 -9.06 11.01 5.69
N ILE A 308 -9.48 12.18 5.23
CA ILE A 308 -9.59 12.53 3.82
C ILE A 308 -8.93 13.88 3.58
N THR A 309 -8.40 14.11 2.39
CA THR A 309 -7.76 15.39 2.04
C THR A 309 -8.29 15.92 0.71
N TYR A 310 -7.87 17.13 0.34
CA TYR A 310 -8.26 17.77 -0.92
C TYR A 310 -7.92 16.92 -2.15
N ASN A 311 -8.69 17.16 -3.21
CA ASN A 311 -8.56 16.53 -4.51
C ASN A 311 -8.72 15.00 -4.43
N THR A 312 -9.67 14.57 -3.60
CA THR A 312 -10.05 13.16 -3.48
C THR A 312 -11.53 12.96 -3.80
N THR A 313 -11.84 11.79 -4.34
CA THR A 313 -13.21 11.31 -4.56
C THR A 313 -13.32 9.89 -4.05
N THR A 314 -14.33 9.60 -3.24
CA THR A 314 -14.58 8.27 -2.66
C THR A 314 -16.02 7.83 -2.89
N THR A 315 -16.20 6.56 -3.21
CA THR A 315 -17.52 5.93 -3.32
C THR A 315 -17.68 4.95 -2.18
N GLN A 316 -18.69 5.16 -1.33
CA GLN A 316 -18.99 4.33 -0.17
C GLN A 316 -20.49 4.03 -0.11
N SER A 317 -20.92 3.35 0.94
CA SER A 317 -22.33 3.05 1.19
C SER A 317 -22.67 3.28 2.65
N ILE A 318 -23.74 4.03 2.89
CA ILE A 318 -24.40 4.03 4.20
C ILE A 318 -25.20 2.74 4.28
N ALA A 319 -24.94 1.88 5.27
CA ALA A 319 -25.63 0.62 5.44
C ALA A 319 -25.85 0.26 6.92
N GLN A 320 -27.00 -0.33 7.20
CA GLN A 320 -27.38 -0.73 8.55
C GLN A 320 -26.45 -1.86 9.04
N GLY A 321 -26.03 -1.79 10.30
CA GLY A 321 -25.12 -2.78 10.91
C GLY A 321 -23.64 -2.62 10.53
N THR A 322 -23.31 -1.73 9.60
CA THR A 322 -21.93 -1.38 9.21
C THR A 322 -21.64 0.10 9.42
N THR A 323 -22.65 0.95 9.49
CA THR A 323 -22.49 2.40 9.70
C THR A 323 -22.73 2.79 11.15
N CYS A 324 -22.05 3.83 11.62
CA CYS A 324 -22.18 4.27 13.00
C CYS A 324 -23.47 4.97 13.33
N SER A 325 -24.00 4.66 14.52
CA SER A 325 -25.14 5.36 15.10
C SER A 325 -24.66 6.53 15.95
N PHE A 326 -24.86 7.75 15.46
CA PHE A 326 -24.79 8.96 16.27
C PHE A 326 -26.12 9.67 16.18
N GLN A 327 -26.70 10.03 17.33
CA GLN A 327 -28.08 10.53 17.43
C GLN A 327 -29.14 9.60 16.80
N GLY A 328 -28.87 8.29 16.75
CA GLY A 328 -29.82 7.26 16.31
C GLY A 328 -29.89 7.02 14.80
N GLY A 329 -29.00 7.64 14.01
CA GLY A 329 -29.00 7.60 12.54
C GLY A 329 -27.84 6.85 11.90
N LEU A 330 -27.97 6.46 10.63
CA LEU A 330 -26.88 5.92 9.82
C LEU A 330 -26.04 7.06 9.20
N GLU A 331 -24.76 7.16 9.56
CA GLU A 331 -23.82 8.14 9.00
C GLU A 331 -22.38 7.63 8.82
N ASP A 332 -21.72 8.06 7.75
CA ASP A 332 -20.28 7.92 7.58
C ASP A 332 -19.58 9.24 7.95
N ARG A 333 -18.41 9.14 8.59
CA ARG A 333 -17.62 10.29 9.02
C ARG A 333 -16.24 10.31 8.40
N TYR A 334 -15.80 11.49 8.00
CA TYR A 334 -14.44 11.75 7.57
C TYR A 334 -13.85 12.94 8.31
N ILE A 335 -12.55 12.92 8.49
CA ILE A 335 -11.80 14.01 9.10
C ILE A 335 -10.98 14.69 8.02
N LEU A 336 -11.21 15.98 7.85
CA LEU A 336 -10.41 16.86 7.00
C LEU A 336 -9.59 17.79 7.87
N MET A 337 -8.27 17.75 7.71
CA MET A 337 -7.39 18.77 8.29
C MET A 337 -7.50 20.03 7.42
N MET A 338 -7.91 21.16 7.98
CA MET A 338 -7.91 22.45 7.27
C MET A 338 -7.03 23.45 8.01
N ARG A 339 -6.42 24.39 7.28
CA ARG A 339 -5.79 25.59 7.85
C ARG A 339 -6.74 26.78 7.76
N THR A 340 -6.63 27.70 8.70
CA THR A 340 -7.39 28.97 8.68
C THR A 340 -7.23 29.66 7.32
N GLY A 341 -8.35 30.05 6.71
CA GLY A 341 -8.40 30.70 5.39
C GLY A 341 -8.46 29.74 4.20
N GLU A 342 -8.17 28.44 4.38
CA GLU A 342 -8.33 27.46 3.29
C GLU A 342 -9.82 27.28 2.96
N ARG A 343 -10.12 27.16 1.66
CA ARG A 343 -11.47 26.90 1.16
C ARG A 343 -11.58 25.43 0.74
N VAL A 344 -12.72 24.81 1.06
CA VAL A 344 -13.10 23.49 0.58
C VAL A 344 -14.44 23.59 -0.14
N THR A 345 -14.62 22.79 -1.19
CA THR A 345 -15.93 22.45 -1.74
C THR A 345 -16.17 20.97 -1.52
N LEU A 346 -17.32 20.65 -0.92
CA LEU A 346 -17.75 19.27 -0.72
C LEU A 346 -18.95 19.00 -1.63
N THR A 347 -18.92 17.87 -2.31
CA THR A 347 -20.00 17.42 -3.18
C THR A 347 -20.33 15.98 -2.86
N LEU A 348 -21.59 15.74 -2.50
CA LEU A 348 -22.17 14.44 -2.23
C LEU A 348 -23.20 14.12 -3.31
N ASP A 349 -22.92 13.10 -4.12
CA ASP A 349 -23.81 12.60 -5.16
C ASP A 349 -24.37 11.23 -4.76
N THR A 350 -25.69 11.05 -4.83
CA THR A 350 -26.34 9.75 -4.62
C THR A 350 -27.65 9.66 -5.40
N THR A 351 -27.98 8.45 -5.87
CA THR A 351 -29.28 8.11 -6.46
C THR A 351 -30.17 7.31 -5.51
N ALA A 352 -29.66 6.94 -4.33
CA ALA A 352 -30.29 5.95 -3.45
C ALA A 352 -31.13 6.57 -2.32
N PHE A 353 -30.74 7.74 -1.82
CA PHE A 353 -31.42 8.41 -0.71
C PHE A 353 -31.37 9.92 -0.86
N ALA A 354 -32.22 10.65 -0.14
CA ALA A 354 -32.13 12.11 -0.07
C ALA A 354 -30.92 12.53 0.80
N PRO A 355 -29.86 13.14 0.24
CA PRO A 355 -28.64 13.38 0.99
C PRO A 355 -28.75 14.49 2.04
N PHE A 356 -28.01 14.33 3.13
CA PHE A 356 -27.69 15.39 4.08
C PHE A 356 -26.18 15.40 4.31
N LEU A 357 -25.53 16.46 3.83
CA LEU A 357 -24.09 16.68 3.97
C LEU A 357 -23.85 17.76 5.03
N ILE A 358 -22.96 17.49 5.98
CA ILE A 358 -22.67 18.38 7.10
C ILE A 358 -21.15 18.52 7.23
N LEU A 359 -20.68 19.74 7.46
CA LEU A 359 -19.34 20.02 7.97
C LEU A 359 -19.45 20.53 9.40
N ARG A 360 -18.70 19.94 10.33
CA ARG A 360 -18.55 20.44 11.70
C ARG A 360 -17.16 20.97 11.94
N ASP A 361 -17.06 21.95 12.83
CA ASP A 361 -15.79 22.27 13.48
C ASP A 361 -15.64 21.54 14.80
N ASP A 362 -14.41 21.20 15.19
CA ASP A 362 -14.10 20.50 16.44
C ASP A 362 -13.44 21.43 17.48
N ARG A 363 -13.70 22.75 17.39
CA ARG A 363 -13.10 23.72 18.33
C ARG A 363 -13.75 23.69 19.70
N THR A 364 -15.02 23.31 19.76
CA THR A 364 -15.79 23.28 20.99
C THR A 364 -16.27 21.86 21.25
N PRO A 365 -16.50 21.48 22.51
CA PRO A 365 -17.05 20.15 22.83
C PRO A 365 -18.40 19.84 22.17
N THR A 366 -19.11 20.85 21.67
CA THR A 366 -20.40 20.70 20.99
C THR A 366 -20.27 20.44 19.49
N SER A 367 -19.07 20.60 18.92
CA SER A 367 -18.71 20.45 17.51
C SER A 367 -19.80 20.94 16.54
N PRO A 368 -20.10 22.26 16.49
CA PRO A 368 -21.24 22.79 15.75
C PRO A 368 -21.10 22.57 14.24
N ALA A 369 -22.24 22.43 13.57
CA ALA A 369 -22.28 22.45 12.11
C ALA A 369 -21.95 23.86 11.59
N VAL A 370 -20.95 23.96 10.72
CA VAL A 370 -20.49 25.22 10.11
C VAL A 370 -20.94 25.37 8.66
N ALA A 371 -21.29 24.27 8.00
CA ALA A 371 -21.92 24.27 6.68
C ALA A 371 -22.79 23.01 6.52
N THR A 372 -23.92 23.15 5.82
CA THR A 372 -24.80 22.04 5.51
C THR A 372 -25.44 22.19 4.14
N ASP A 373 -25.75 21.06 3.50
CA ASP A 373 -26.72 21.01 2.42
C ASP A 373 -27.58 19.76 2.57
N ARG A 374 -28.91 19.95 2.60
CA ARG A 374 -29.90 18.93 2.92
C ARG A 374 -30.94 18.89 1.83
N LYS A 375 -31.14 17.71 1.23
CA LYS A 375 -32.11 17.50 0.16
C LYS A 375 -33.28 16.64 0.63
N THR A 376 -34.42 16.78 -0.04
CA THR A 376 -35.64 15.99 0.22
C THR A 376 -35.81 14.80 -0.72
N THR A 377 -35.07 14.76 -1.82
CA THR A 377 -35.01 13.65 -2.78
C THR A 377 -33.55 13.29 -3.07
N ALA A 378 -33.32 12.12 -3.67
CA ALA A 378 -32.00 11.74 -4.15
C ALA A 378 -31.45 12.76 -5.17
N GLY A 379 -30.12 12.87 -5.23
CA GLY A 379 -29.44 13.84 -6.07
C GLY A 379 -28.12 14.30 -5.45
N ARG A 380 -27.79 15.58 -5.70
CA ARG A 380 -26.54 16.22 -5.27
C ARG A 380 -26.77 17.14 -4.08
N ALA A 381 -25.98 16.98 -3.02
CA ALA A 381 -25.77 17.96 -1.97
C ALA A 381 -24.38 18.58 -2.09
N THR A 382 -24.24 19.89 -1.94
CA THR A 382 -22.96 20.59 -2.10
C THR A 382 -22.91 21.90 -1.32
N PHE A 383 -21.74 22.23 -0.80
CA PHE A 383 -21.43 23.54 -0.28
C PHE A 383 -19.94 23.85 -0.41
N SER A 384 -19.60 25.14 -0.30
CA SER A 384 -18.23 25.58 -0.08
C SER A 384 -18.11 26.22 1.29
N TYR A 385 -16.98 25.99 1.96
CA TYR A 385 -16.67 26.56 3.26
C TYR A 385 -15.23 27.05 3.30
N THR A 386 -14.99 28.17 3.99
CA THR A 386 -13.65 28.69 4.27
C THR A 386 -13.36 28.51 5.76
N ALA A 387 -12.30 27.78 6.09
CA ALA A 387 -11.95 27.46 7.47
C ALA A 387 -11.66 28.71 8.29
N THR A 388 -12.32 28.82 9.43
CA THR A 388 -12.12 29.91 10.39
C THR A 388 -11.07 29.58 11.46
N PHE A 389 -10.50 28.37 11.43
CA PHE A 389 -9.41 27.94 12.29
C PHE A 389 -8.63 26.78 11.64
N THR A 390 -7.44 26.52 12.18
CA THR A 390 -6.60 25.39 11.77
C THR A 390 -6.89 24.19 12.66
N GLY A 391 -7.26 23.04 12.09
CA GLY A 391 -7.51 21.82 12.84
C GLY A 391 -8.48 20.85 12.17
N PHE A 392 -9.03 19.96 12.98
CA PHE A 392 -9.98 18.93 12.57
C PHE A 392 -11.32 19.54 12.17
N HIS A 393 -11.79 19.16 10.99
CA HIS A 393 -13.16 19.38 10.55
C HIS A 393 -13.79 18.03 10.22
N GLU A 394 -14.99 17.77 10.75
CA GLU A 394 -15.69 16.51 10.50
C GLU A 394 -16.66 16.68 9.33
N ILE A 395 -16.51 15.85 8.31
CA ILE A 395 -17.47 15.70 7.23
C ILE A 395 -18.38 14.54 7.60
N ILE A 396 -19.68 14.81 7.68
CA ILE A 396 -20.70 13.79 7.94
C ILE A 396 -21.54 13.62 6.69
N VAL A 397 -21.61 12.37 6.22
CA VAL A 397 -22.48 11.93 5.13
C VAL A 397 -23.59 11.08 5.71
N THR A 398 -24.83 11.56 5.59
CA THR A 398 -26.01 10.85 6.06
C THR A 398 -27.20 11.01 5.11
N SER A 399 -28.26 10.25 5.34
CA SER A 399 -29.55 10.48 4.67
C SER A 399 -30.38 11.48 5.46
N ASN A 400 -31.25 12.22 4.75
CA ASN A 400 -32.16 13.21 5.32
C ASN A 400 -33.07 12.62 6.43
N THR A 401 -33.40 11.33 6.33
CA THR A 401 -34.22 10.59 7.29
C THR A 401 -33.38 9.80 8.30
N PHE A 402 -32.05 9.80 8.17
CA PHE A 402 -31.11 9.04 8.98
C PHE A 402 -31.30 7.52 8.98
N THR A 403 -32.19 6.99 8.15
CA THR A 403 -32.53 5.55 8.11
C THR A 403 -32.36 4.96 6.72
N SER A 404 -32.33 5.79 5.68
CA SER A 404 -32.10 5.32 4.32
C SER A 404 -30.66 4.90 4.11
N GLN A 405 -30.49 3.85 3.32
CA GLN A 405 -29.23 3.22 2.98
C GLN A 405 -28.92 3.40 1.50
N GLY A 406 -27.67 3.18 1.13
CA GLY A 406 -27.27 3.09 -0.26
C GLY A 406 -25.93 3.75 -0.53
N GLN A 407 -25.51 3.59 -1.78
CA GLN A 407 -24.23 4.13 -2.23
C GLN A 407 -24.28 5.64 -2.43
N TYR A 408 -23.13 6.26 -2.23
CA TYR A 408 -22.90 7.66 -2.52
C TYR A 408 -21.47 7.87 -3.01
N THR A 409 -21.24 9.00 -3.66
CA THR A 409 -19.90 9.49 -4.00
C THR A 409 -19.68 10.83 -3.31
N LEU A 410 -18.62 10.92 -2.51
CA LEU A 410 -18.16 12.15 -1.87
C LEU A 410 -16.90 12.65 -2.59
N SER A 411 -16.91 13.91 -3.01
CA SER A 411 -15.73 14.61 -3.53
C SER A 411 -15.33 15.76 -2.62
N VAL A 412 -14.03 15.86 -2.35
CA VAL A 412 -13.41 16.92 -1.55
C VAL A 412 -12.47 17.69 -2.45
N THR A 413 -12.84 18.90 -2.85
CA THR A 413 -12.02 19.72 -3.76
C THR A 413 -11.51 20.97 -3.06
N SER A 414 -10.24 21.28 -3.30
CA SER A 414 -9.73 22.64 -3.13
C SER A 414 -10.21 23.48 -4.34
N PRO A 415 -10.43 24.79 -4.19
CA PRO A 415 -10.56 25.67 -5.35
C PRO A 415 -9.38 25.56 -6.32
#